data_AF-A0A9D1V9L6-F1
#
_entry.id   AF-A0A9D1V9L6-F1
#
_cell.length_a   1.000
_cell.length_b   1.000
_cell.length_c   1.000
_cell.angle_alpha   90.00
_cell.angle_beta   90.00
_cell.angle_gamma   90.00
#
_symmetry.space_group_name_H-M   'P 1'
#
loop_
_entity.id
_entity.type
_entity.pdbx_description
1 polymer ?
#
loop_
_entity_poly.entity_id
_entity_poly.type
_entity_poly.pdbx_seq_one_letter_code
_entity_poly.pdbx_strand_id
1 'polypeptide(L)'
;MSWNGHQFSKPCIFLHQENLASTMMLRGYAPEDEVQELFPTDQIGNELALQILLMHGKTEAAVNLLSACLIPRVGVWWAYLCLQLVQDDIQQDLAKDGCTPTERRQKSVDALAAKLTDTSGIEQDISERMKSIEQLRSELEEKVKNRDYLTPDQRLEVKLNYIRQFMEQMRDSLPQDVLGDPNAPLPMEDVVNQFKEMALRELDQYHESLTPKPEAEHPLSFGPVYRALEEKTQAIKPALDEEMGKHFPLKLKGLPPLPSASKKAAAVQAALRWLLVPSDENGQLACQAAIAAKSGPESMLAYAAFWSSTNLKTETGIAPTNPALPPIGISKTLLQLALQEGGEMDYDERYRRFLELGIECADGTCTWDEHGQPVRTDPTAPASNAAPADDSVFHARSGFGRHA
;
A
#
# COMPACT_ATOMS: atom_id res chain seq x y z
N MET A 1 16.67 -22.07 -32.63
CA MET A 1 16.79 -20.73 -33.26
C MET A 1 18.08 -20.12 -32.75
N SER A 2 19.16 -20.16 -33.54
CA SER A 2 20.38 -19.41 -33.23
C SER A 2 20.13 -17.95 -33.55
N TRP A 3 20.19 -17.10 -32.53
CA TRP A 3 20.06 -15.66 -32.64
C TRP A 3 21.37 -15.12 -33.22
N ASN A 4 21.46 -15.04 -34.55
CA ASN A 4 22.61 -14.44 -35.23
C ASN A 4 22.48 -12.92 -35.14
N GLY A 5 23.53 -12.27 -34.61
CA GLY A 5 23.61 -10.84 -34.33
C GLY A 5 23.58 -9.94 -35.56
N HIS A 6 22.51 -9.97 -36.34
CA HIS A 6 22.25 -8.90 -37.29
C HIS A 6 21.87 -7.63 -36.53
N GLN A 7 22.66 -6.59 -36.78
CA GLN A 7 22.46 -5.22 -36.31
C GLN A 7 21.03 -4.76 -36.63
N PHE A 8 20.17 -4.79 -35.64
CA PHE A 8 18.91 -4.04 -35.69
C PHE A 8 19.27 -2.57 -35.51
N SER A 9 19.27 -1.80 -36.59
CA SER A 9 19.45 -0.34 -36.56
C SER A 9 18.25 0.41 -35.99
N LYS A 10 17.28 -0.31 -35.40
CA LYS A 10 16.13 0.21 -34.67
C LYS A 10 16.05 -0.52 -33.33
N PRO A 11 15.72 0.16 -32.22
CA PRO A 11 15.51 -0.48 -30.93
C PRO A 11 14.51 -1.62 -31.10
N CYS A 12 14.92 -2.84 -30.78
CA CYS A 12 14.07 -4.01 -30.89
C CYS A 12 13.22 -4.05 -29.63
N ILE A 13 11.95 -3.67 -29.74
CA ILE A 13 11.03 -3.74 -28.61
C ILE A 13 10.62 -5.19 -28.42
N PHE A 14 11.09 -5.82 -27.34
CA PHE A 14 10.82 -7.20 -26.95
C PHE A 14 9.51 -7.37 -26.17
N LEU A 15 8.48 -6.65 -26.60
CA LEU A 15 7.13 -6.75 -26.05
C LEU A 15 6.25 -7.56 -26.99
N HIS A 16 5.35 -8.34 -26.41
CA HIS A 16 4.22 -8.90 -27.14
C HIS A 16 3.37 -7.74 -27.68
N GLN A 17 3.19 -7.68 -29.01
CA GLN A 17 2.33 -6.71 -29.70
C GLN A 17 0.84 -7.10 -29.55
N GLU A 18 0.41 -7.23 -28.30
CA GLU A 18 -0.95 -7.55 -27.89
C GLU A 18 -1.60 -6.31 -27.25
N ASN A 19 -2.93 -6.28 -27.20
CA ASN A 19 -3.66 -5.27 -26.43
C ASN A 19 -3.77 -5.67 -24.95
N LEU A 20 -4.19 -4.73 -24.11
CA LEU A 20 -4.32 -4.95 -22.67
C LEU A 20 -5.31 -6.09 -22.35
N ALA A 21 -6.45 -6.15 -23.03
CA ALA A 21 -7.44 -7.21 -22.88
C ALA A 21 -6.85 -8.61 -23.11
N SER A 22 -6.05 -8.77 -24.18
CA SER A 22 -5.37 -10.04 -24.48
C SER A 22 -4.34 -10.38 -23.40
N THR A 23 -3.60 -9.38 -22.91
CA THR A 23 -2.63 -9.56 -21.83
C THR A 23 -3.33 -9.99 -20.53
N MET A 24 -4.48 -9.41 -20.21
CA MET A 24 -5.28 -9.80 -19.04
C MET A 24 -5.79 -11.25 -19.18
N MET A 25 -6.34 -11.59 -20.34
CA MET A 25 -6.95 -12.90 -20.57
C MET A 25 -5.92 -14.03 -20.74
N LEU A 26 -4.87 -13.82 -21.54
CA LEU A 26 -3.92 -14.86 -21.94
C LEU A 26 -2.70 -14.92 -21.02
N ARG A 27 -2.23 -13.78 -20.50
CA ARG A 27 -1.01 -13.69 -19.70
C ARG A 27 -1.29 -13.61 -18.20
N GLY A 28 -2.57 -13.61 -17.82
CA GLY A 28 -3.00 -13.59 -16.43
C GLY A 28 -2.66 -12.28 -15.71
N TYR A 29 -2.51 -11.17 -16.45
CA TYR A 29 -2.41 -9.86 -15.82
C TYR A 29 -3.76 -9.50 -15.20
N ALA A 30 -3.78 -9.33 -13.88
CA ALA A 30 -4.97 -8.97 -13.12
C ALA A 30 -4.68 -7.66 -12.36
N PRO A 31 -4.94 -6.49 -12.97
CA PRO A 31 -4.83 -5.22 -12.27
C PRO A 31 -5.85 -5.16 -11.13
N GLU A 32 -5.53 -4.41 -10.07
CA GLU A 32 -6.50 -4.06 -9.04
C GLU A 32 -7.57 -3.11 -9.60
N ASP A 33 -8.75 -3.06 -8.97
CA ASP A 33 -9.88 -2.25 -9.43
C ASP A 33 -9.48 -0.78 -9.65
N GLU A 34 -8.75 -0.18 -8.70
CA GLU A 34 -8.25 1.20 -8.81
C GLU A 34 -7.32 1.40 -10.02
N VAL A 35 -6.52 0.39 -10.35
CA VAL A 35 -5.59 0.43 -11.49
C VAL A 35 -6.37 0.25 -12.79
N GLN A 36 -7.38 -0.63 -12.79
CA GLN A 36 -8.22 -0.88 -13.94
C GLN A 36 -9.03 0.36 -14.34
N GLU A 37 -9.50 1.15 -13.38
CA GLU A 37 -10.22 2.41 -13.60
C GLU A 37 -9.35 3.49 -14.31
N LEU A 38 -8.02 3.39 -14.23
CA LEU A 38 -7.12 4.32 -14.94
C LEU A 38 -7.11 4.10 -16.45
N PHE A 39 -7.51 2.91 -16.91
CA PHE A 39 -7.48 2.60 -18.33
C PHE A 39 -8.77 3.07 -19.02
N PRO A 40 -8.69 3.87 -20.10
CA PRO A 40 -9.89 4.34 -20.79
C PRO A 40 -10.66 3.20 -21.47
N THR A 41 -9.97 2.12 -21.85
CA THR A 41 -10.52 0.89 -22.42
C THR A 41 -9.50 -0.23 -22.29
N ASP A 42 -9.96 -1.48 -22.24
CA ASP A 42 -9.12 -2.69 -22.29
C ASP A 42 -8.52 -2.94 -23.70
N GLN A 43 -9.00 -2.23 -24.73
CA GLN A 43 -8.48 -2.36 -26.10
C GLN A 43 -7.21 -1.54 -26.36
N ILE A 44 -6.69 -0.79 -25.38
CA ILE A 44 -5.45 -0.02 -25.56
C ILE A 44 -4.23 -0.94 -25.73
N GLY A 45 -3.21 -0.44 -26.42
CA GLY A 45 -1.92 -1.12 -26.52
C GLY A 45 -1.19 -1.15 -25.18
N ASN A 46 -0.41 -2.19 -24.95
CA ASN A 46 0.37 -2.39 -23.72
C ASN A 46 1.34 -1.24 -23.42
N GLU A 47 1.94 -0.62 -24.45
CA GLU A 47 2.83 0.54 -24.31
C GLU A 47 2.08 1.75 -23.73
N LEU A 48 0.88 2.03 -24.23
CA LEU A 48 0.06 3.13 -23.73
C LEU A 48 -0.44 2.84 -22.31
N ALA A 49 -0.84 1.59 -22.02
CA ALA A 49 -1.19 1.17 -20.67
C ALA A 49 -0.03 1.38 -19.69
N LEU A 50 1.19 1.01 -20.07
CA LEU A 50 2.39 1.23 -19.25
C LEU A 50 2.67 2.73 -19.01
N GLN A 51 2.53 3.57 -20.04
CA GLN A 51 2.66 5.02 -19.92
C GLN A 51 1.62 5.62 -18.96
N ILE A 52 0.37 5.17 -19.02
CA ILE A 52 -0.69 5.60 -18.10
C ILE A 52 -0.30 5.27 -16.65
N LEU A 53 0.19 4.05 -16.39
CA LEU A 53 0.62 3.65 -15.04
C LEU A 53 1.80 4.50 -14.53
N LEU A 54 2.78 4.77 -15.39
CA LEU A 54 3.92 5.64 -15.08
C LEU A 54 3.48 7.07 -14.75
N MET A 55 2.57 7.64 -15.54
CA MET A 55 2.04 8.99 -15.29
C MET A 55 1.32 9.12 -13.95
N HIS A 56 0.69 8.04 -13.46
CA HIS A 56 -0.01 8.00 -12.18
C HIS A 56 0.87 7.50 -11.02
N GLY A 57 2.16 7.23 -11.25
CA GLY A 57 3.08 6.74 -10.22
C GLY A 57 2.76 5.34 -9.70
N LYS A 58 1.99 4.52 -10.45
CA LYS A 58 1.64 3.15 -10.07
C LYS A 58 2.75 2.17 -10.48
N THR A 59 3.93 2.31 -9.87
CA THR A 59 5.17 1.60 -10.24
C THR A 59 5.06 0.08 -10.14
N GLU A 60 4.49 -0.45 -9.06
CA GLU A 60 4.30 -1.89 -8.89
C GLU A 60 3.37 -2.47 -9.97
N ALA A 61 2.26 -1.79 -10.25
CA ALA A 61 1.33 -2.19 -11.31
C ALA A 61 2.01 -2.16 -12.68
N ALA A 62 2.88 -1.18 -12.93
CA ALA A 62 3.68 -1.07 -14.16
C ALA A 62 4.66 -2.25 -14.30
N VAL A 63 5.36 -2.63 -13.22
CA VAL A 63 6.24 -3.81 -13.19
C VAL A 63 5.45 -5.11 -13.44
N ASN A 64 4.28 -5.25 -12.83
CA ASN A 64 3.41 -6.41 -13.05
C ASN A 64 2.90 -6.47 -14.50
N LEU A 65 2.47 -5.36 -15.09
CA LEU A 65 2.08 -5.30 -16.49
C LEU A 65 3.25 -5.66 -17.40
N LEU A 66 4.42 -5.07 -17.17
CA LEU A 66 5.62 -5.32 -17.95
C LEU A 66 6.04 -6.81 -17.91
N SER A 67 5.91 -7.47 -16.75
CA SER A 67 6.18 -8.90 -16.62
C SER A 67 5.27 -9.78 -17.49
N ALA A 68 4.03 -9.33 -17.75
CA ALA A 68 3.07 -10.00 -18.61
C ALA A 68 3.30 -9.69 -20.11
N CYS A 69 3.83 -8.52 -20.42
CA CYS A 69 4.05 -8.06 -21.79
C CYS A 69 5.38 -8.55 -22.38
N LEU A 70 6.41 -8.81 -21.56
CA LEU A 70 7.72 -9.23 -22.03
C LEU A 70 7.71 -10.63 -22.64
N ILE A 71 8.54 -10.83 -23.66
CA ILE A 71 8.86 -12.18 -24.14
C ILE A 71 9.48 -12.98 -22.98
N PRO A 72 9.04 -14.23 -22.71
CA PRO A 72 9.42 -14.95 -21.49
C PRO A 72 10.93 -15.01 -21.22
N ARG A 73 11.74 -15.22 -22.26
CA ARG A 73 13.21 -15.24 -22.14
C ARG A 73 13.78 -13.91 -21.64
N VAL A 74 13.28 -12.79 -22.17
CA VAL A 74 13.68 -11.44 -21.74
C VAL A 74 13.19 -11.15 -20.33
N GLY A 75 11.97 -11.60 -20.00
CA GLY A 75 11.44 -11.49 -18.63
C GLY A 75 12.27 -12.26 -17.59
N VAL A 76 12.76 -13.46 -17.92
CA VAL A 76 13.67 -14.23 -17.06
C VAL A 76 15.03 -13.52 -16.90
N TRP A 77 15.57 -12.95 -17.98
CA TRP A 77 16.79 -12.13 -17.91
C TRP A 77 16.62 -10.92 -17.01
N TRP A 78 15.53 -10.17 -17.18
CA TRP A 78 15.20 -9.03 -16.34
C TRP A 78 15.10 -9.41 -14.86
N ALA A 79 14.39 -10.49 -14.53
CA ALA A 79 14.28 -10.97 -13.14
C ALA A 79 15.65 -11.38 -12.56
N TYR A 80 16.53 -11.97 -13.38
CA TYR A 80 17.90 -12.28 -12.97
C TYR A 80 18.71 -11.01 -12.67
N LEU A 81 18.60 -9.95 -13.49
CA LEU A 81 19.26 -8.67 -13.22
C LEU A 81 18.76 -8.02 -11.93
N CYS A 82 17.44 -8.03 -11.70
CA CYS A 82 16.87 -7.53 -10.46
C CYS A 82 17.36 -8.31 -9.22
N LEU A 83 17.53 -9.64 -9.36
CA LEU A 83 18.13 -10.48 -8.31
C LEU A 83 19.58 -10.05 -8.03
N GLN A 84 20.40 -9.84 -9.06
CA GLN A 84 21.79 -9.37 -8.88
C GLN A 84 21.82 -7.98 -8.22
N LEU A 85 20.98 -7.05 -8.69
CA LEU A 85 20.87 -5.70 -8.12
C LEU A 85 20.62 -5.72 -6.61
N VAL A 86 19.64 -6.51 -6.16
CA VAL A 86 19.31 -6.61 -4.73
C VAL A 86 20.41 -7.34 -3.94
N GLN A 87 21.05 -8.35 -4.53
CA GLN A 87 22.18 -9.04 -3.90
C GLN A 87 23.38 -8.11 -3.70
N ASP A 88 23.69 -7.29 -4.70
CA ASP A 88 24.78 -6.31 -4.63
C ASP A 88 24.48 -5.21 -3.60
N ASP A 89 23.25 -4.71 -3.56
CA ASP A 89 22.78 -3.73 -2.56
C ASP A 89 22.95 -4.28 -1.14
N ILE A 90 22.46 -5.50 -0.88
CA ILE A 90 22.62 -6.18 0.41
C ILE A 90 24.10 -6.37 0.76
N GLN A 91 24.95 -6.75 -0.19
CA GLN A 91 26.37 -6.94 0.06
C GLN A 91 27.11 -5.63 0.37
N GLN A 92 26.81 -4.55 -0.36
CA GLN A 92 27.38 -3.22 -0.12
C GLN A 92 26.98 -2.68 1.25
N ASP A 93 25.71 -2.87 1.59
CA ASP A 93 25.12 -2.49 2.86
C ASP A 93 25.76 -3.26 4.04
N LEU A 94 25.92 -4.59 3.90
CA LEU A 94 26.65 -5.42 4.88
C LEU A 94 28.12 -4.99 5.03
N ALA A 95 28.77 -4.58 3.95
CA ALA A 95 30.16 -4.12 3.96
C ALA A 95 30.35 -2.78 4.68
N LYS A 96 29.32 -1.93 4.72
CA LYS A 96 29.36 -0.61 5.38
C LYS A 96 29.31 -0.71 6.91
N ASP A 97 28.34 -1.47 7.44
CA ASP A 97 28.08 -1.47 8.89
C ASP A 97 28.55 -2.73 9.62
N GLY A 98 28.88 -3.79 8.87
CA GLY A 98 29.16 -5.12 9.43
C GLY A 98 27.99 -5.75 10.19
N CYS A 99 26.83 -5.08 10.24
CA CYS A 99 25.64 -5.53 10.93
C CYS A 99 24.74 -6.29 9.97
N THR A 100 24.26 -7.46 10.39
CA THR A 100 23.27 -8.23 9.64
C THR A 100 21.90 -7.52 9.61
N PRO A 101 21.04 -7.77 8.61
CA PRO A 101 19.69 -7.20 8.55
C PRO A 101 18.86 -7.46 9.81
N THR A 102 19.03 -8.64 10.41
CA THR A 102 18.41 -9.03 11.68
C THR A 102 18.89 -8.18 12.85
N GLU A 103 20.18 -7.88 12.94
CA GLU A 103 20.74 -7.02 13.99
C GLU A 103 20.26 -5.58 13.83
N ARG A 104 20.10 -5.08 12.61
CA ARG A 104 19.53 -3.75 12.39
C ARG A 104 18.07 -3.67 12.76
N ARG A 105 17.27 -4.68 12.41
CA ARG A 105 15.88 -4.75 12.87
C ARG A 105 15.81 -4.76 14.38
N GLN A 106 16.66 -5.54 15.03
CA GLN A 106 16.73 -5.55 16.48
C GLN A 106 17.09 -4.16 17.01
N LYS A 107 18.12 -3.50 16.47
CA LYS A 107 18.50 -2.12 16.84
C LYS A 107 17.36 -1.11 16.61
N SER A 108 16.60 -1.24 15.51
CA SER A 108 15.47 -0.37 15.21
C SER A 108 14.29 -0.62 16.15
N VAL A 109 14.02 -1.88 16.50
CA VAL A 109 13.02 -2.26 17.50
C VAL A 109 13.44 -1.74 18.87
N ASP A 110 14.71 -1.89 19.24
CA ASP A 110 15.26 -1.40 20.50
C ASP A 110 15.22 0.14 20.56
N ALA A 111 15.50 0.82 19.44
CA ALA A 111 15.40 2.28 19.33
C ALA A 111 13.95 2.77 19.39
N LEU A 112 13.01 2.06 18.77
CA LEU A 112 11.57 2.35 18.87
C LEU A 112 11.06 2.08 20.28
N ALA A 113 11.48 0.97 20.90
CA ALA A 113 11.16 0.67 22.29
C ALA A 113 11.69 1.76 23.21
N ALA A 114 12.94 2.21 23.00
CA ALA A 114 13.53 3.32 23.74
C ALA A 114 12.73 4.62 23.56
N LYS A 115 12.31 4.96 22.33
CA LYS A 115 11.44 6.12 22.05
C LYS A 115 10.06 6.00 22.69
N LEU A 116 9.48 4.80 22.75
CA LEU A 116 8.18 4.56 23.38
C LEU A 116 8.26 4.58 24.91
N THR A 117 9.39 4.17 25.48
CA THR A 117 9.65 4.29 26.92
C THR A 117 10.02 5.71 27.34
N ASP A 118 10.42 6.57 26.39
CA ASP A 118 10.68 7.98 26.65
C ASP A 118 9.36 8.75 26.73
N THR A 119 8.74 8.72 27.92
CA THR A 119 7.50 9.45 28.22
C THR A 119 7.72 10.94 28.39
N SER A 120 8.97 11.43 28.36
CA SER A 120 9.30 12.83 28.68
C SER A 120 8.60 13.85 27.76
N GLY A 121 8.51 13.55 26.46
CA GLY A 121 7.80 14.39 25.49
C GLY A 121 6.28 14.41 25.72
N ILE A 122 5.70 13.26 26.08
CA ILE A 122 4.26 13.15 26.40
C ILE A 122 3.97 13.89 27.71
N GLU A 123 4.84 13.76 28.72
CA GLU A 123 4.71 14.47 29.99
C GLU A 123 4.82 15.98 29.82
N GLN A 124 5.71 16.45 28.94
CA GLN A 124 5.83 17.87 28.61
C GLN A 124 4.57 18.39 27.89
N ASP A 125 4.07 17.68 26.88
CA ASP A 125 2.83 18.05 26.16
C ASP A 125 1.61 18.08 27.10
N ILE A 126 1.50 17.11 28.01
CA ILE A 126 0.45 17.08 29.04
C ILE A 126 0.59 18.30 29.96
N SER A 127 1.81 18.62 30.41
CA SER A 127 2.07 19.78 31.27
C SER A 127 1.71 21.11 30.59
N GLU A 128 2.07 21.28 29.31
CA GLU A 128 1.75 22.47 28.52
C GLU A 128 0.25 22.62 28.30
N ARG A 129 -0.46 21.53 27.98
CA ARG A 129 -1.92 21.54 27.86
C ARG A 129 -2.61 21.85 29.19
N MET A 130 -2.12 21.29 30.30
CA MET A 130 -2.65 21.61 31.63
C MET A 130 -2.49 23.09 31.97
N LYS A 131 -1.34 23.69 31.65
CA LYS A 131 -1.14 25.15 31.81
C LYS A 131 -2.10 25.97 30.95
N SER A 132 -2.32 25.56 29.69
CA SER A 132 -3.26 26.25 28.79
C SER A 132 -4.71 26.16 29.30
N ILE A 133 -5.12 25.02 29.86
CA ILE A 133 -6.45 24.85 30.47
C ILE A 133 -6.59 25.76 31.69
N GLU A 134 -5.59 25.81 32.56
CA GLU A 134 -5.63 26.66 33.75
C GLU A 134 -5.67 28.15 33.38
N GLN A 135 -4.93 28.55 32.35
CA GLN A 135 -4.98 29.91 31.81
C GLN A 135 -6.38 30.24 31.27
N LEU A 136 -6.95 29.38 30.42
CA LEU A 136 -8.31 29.57 29.89
C LEU A 136 -9.36 29.64 31.02
N ARG A 137 -9.21 28.82 32.04
CA ARG A 137 -10.07 28.86 33.23
C ARG A 137 -9.96 30.21 33.94
N SER A 138 -8.75 30.71 34.17
CA SER A 138 -8.53 32.01 34.81
C SER A 138 -9.11 33.17 34.00
N GLU A 139 -8.94 33.15 32.67
CA GLU A 139 -9.54 34.14 31.77
C GLU A 139 -11.07 34.08 31.79
N LEU A 140 -11.65 32.88 31.90
CA LEU A 140 -13.10 32.70 31.99
C LEU A 140 -13.62 33.24 33.33
N GLU A 141 -12.95 32.95 34.44
CA GLU A 141 -13.28 33.47 35.77
C GLU A 141 -13.19 35.01 35.82
N GLU A 142 -12.17 35.58 35.18
CA GLU A 142 -12.04 37.04 35.04
C GLU A 142 -13.15 37.63 34.17
N LYS A 143 -13.46 37.01 33.02
CA LYS A 143 -14.58 37.42 32.16
C LYS A 143 -15.93 37.30 32.87
N VAL A 144 -16.11 36.33 33.76
CA VAL A 144 -17.30 36.18 34.61
C VAL A 144 -17.38 37.25 35.68
N LYS A 145 -16.25 37.67 36.26
CA LYS A 145 -16.20 38.80 37.19
C LYS A 145 -16.42 40.15 36.52
N ASN A 146 -15.91 40.34 35.30
CA ASN A 146 -15.89 41.64 34.61
C ASN A 146 -17.09 41.86 33.67
N ARG A 147 -17.76 40.81 33.21
CA ARG A 147 -19.08 40.98 32.60
C ARG A 147 -20.08 41.13 33.74
N ASP A 148 -20.79 42.26 33.76
CA ASP A 148 -22.12 42.38 34.34
C ASP A 148 -23.01 41.32 33.67
N TYR A 149 -22.84 40.06 34.05
CA TYR A 149 -23.86 39.07 33.86
C TYR A 149 -25.03 39.61 34.67
N LEU A 150 -25.99 40.21 33.96
CA LEU A 150 -27.27 40.61 34.49
C LEU A 150 -27.65 39.52 35.49
N THR A 151 -27.82 39.92 36.76
CA THR A 151 -28.29 39.00 37.78
C THR A 151 -29.56 38.32 37.25
N PRO A 152 -29.91 37.10 37.71
CA PRO A 152 -31.12 36.43 37.24
C PRO A 152 -32.35 37.36 37.20
N ASP A 153 -32.48 38.25 38.19
CA ASP A 153 -33.50 39.29 38.27
C ASP A 153 -33.40 40.32 37.14
N GLN A 154 -32.20 40.82 36.83
CA GLN A 154 -31.98 41.78 35.75
C GLN A 154 -32.22 41.14 34.36
N ARG A 155 -31.96 39.85 34.17
CA ARG A 155 -32.32 39.13 32.93
C ARG A 155 -33.84 38.99 32.79
N LEU A 156 -34.53 38.73 33.89
CA LEU A 156 -35.98 38.67 33.94
C LEU A 156 -36.59 40.03 33.59
N GLU A 157 -36.05 41.12 34.14
CA GLU A 157 -36.50 42.50 33.87
C GLU A 157 -36.36 42.88 32.38
N VAL A 158 -35.23 42.51 31.75
CA VAL A 158 -34.99 42.74 30.31
C VAL A 158 -35.99 41.95 29.46
N LYS A 159 -36.27 40.68 29.80
CA LYS A 159 -37.29 39.87 29.10
C LYS A 159 -38.70 40.44 29.31
N LEU A 160 -39.05 40.88 30.51
CA LEU A 160 -40.35 41.50 30.81
C LEU A 160 -40.55 42.80 30.03
N ASN A 161 -39.51 43.63 29.91
CA ASN A 161 -39.56 44.85 29.10
C ASN A 161 -39.75 44.55 27.61
N TYR A 162 -39.08 43.51 27.09
CA TYR A 162 -39.30 43.05 25.71
C TYR A 162 -40.75 42.60 25.48
N ILE A 163 -41.33 41.82 26.40
CA ILE A 163 -42.73 41.38 26.32
C ILE A 163 -43.69 42.58 26.37
N ARG A 164 -43.45 43.56 27.25
CA ARG A 164 -44.26 44.79 27.30
C ARG A 164 -44.24 45.55 25.97
N GLN A 165 -43.05 45.75 25.40
CA GLN A 165 -42.90 46.41 24.10
C GLN A 165 -43.61 45.65 22.99
N PHE A 166 -43.49 44.31 22.97
CA PHE A 166 -44.17 43.48 21.99
C PHE A 166 -45.70 43.56 22.12
N MET A 167 -46.22 43.58 23.35
CA MET A 167 -47.66 43.73 23.61
C MET A 167 -48.18 45.12 23.20
N GLU A 168 -47.41 46.19 23.41
CA GLU A 168 -47.73 47.54 22.92
C GLU A 168 -47.77 47.58 21.38
N GLN A 169 -46.77 46.99 20.72
CA GLN A 169 -46.74 46.90 19.26
C GLN A 169 -47.91 46.07 18.69
N MET A 170 -48.25 44.95 19.33
CA MET A 170 -49.42 44.15 18.93
C MET A 170 -50.71 44.94 19.08
N ARG A 171 -50.87 45.69 20.18
CA ARG A 171 -52.03 46.55 20.42
C ARG A 171 -52.21 47.60 19.32
N ASP A 172 -51.12 48.22 18.89
CA ASP A 172 -51.14 49.25 17.84
C ASP A 172 -51.40 48.67 16.44
N SER A 173 -51.11 47.37 16.24
CA SER A 173 -51.22 46.69 14.94
C SER A 173 -52.56 46.00 14.68
N LEU A 174 -53.40 45.82 15.71
CA LEU A 174 -54.69 45.12 15.57
C LEU A 174 -55.79 46.07 15.06
N PRO A 175 -56.54 45.72 13.99
CA PRO A 175 -57.68 46.51 13.53
C PRO A 175 -58.73 46.67 14.64
N GLN A 176 -59.23 47.89 14.85
CA GLN A 176 -60.19 48.22 15.91
C GLN A 176 -61.45 47.33 15.90
N ASP A 177 -61.76 46.72 14.75
CA ASP A 177 -62.95 45.92 14.51
C ASP A 177 -62.86 44.49 15.11
N VAL A 178 -61.65 44.02 15.47
CA VAL A 178 -61.41 42.64 15.97
C VAL A 178 -61.40 42.57 17.50
N LEU A 179 -61.31 43.70 18.19
CA LEU A 179 -61.12 43.75 19.66
C LEU A 179 -62.41 43.64 20.48
N GLY A 180 -63.58 43.53 19.86
CA GLY A 180 -64.86 43.56 20.58
C GLY A 180 -65.12 44.91 21.25
N ASP A 181 -66.23 45.03 22.00
CA ASP A 181 -66.65 46.28 22.66
C ASP A 181 -65.49 46.88 23.49
N PRO A 182 -65.00 48.10 23.19
CA PRO A 182 -63.87 48.73 23.89
C PRO A 182 -64.12 48.98 25.38
N ASN A 183 -65.36 48.81 25.86
CA ASN A 183 -65.72 48.88 27.27
C ASN A 183 -65.98 47.52 27.93
N ALA A 184 -65.96 46.42 27.17
CA ALA A 184 -65.94 45.09 27.78
C ALA A 184 -64.53 44.85 28.30
N PRO A 185 -64.34 44.66 29.62
CA PRO A 185 -63.03 44.31 30.13
C PRO A 185 -62.68 42.96 29.52
N LEU A 186 -61.78 42.97 28.54
CA LEU A 186 -60.93 41.81 28.29
C LEU A 186 -60.44 41.39 29.67
N PRO A 187 -60.58 40.12 30.08
CA PRO A 187 -60.01 39.67 31.32
C PRO A 187 -58.50 39.65 31.10
N MET A 188 -57.90 40.84 31.13
CA MET A 188 -56.47 41.09 31.06
C MET A 188 -55.80 40.32 32.18
N GLU A 189 -56.51 40.08 33.28
CA GLU A 189 -56.10 39.17 34.33
C GLU A 189 -55.87 37.75 33.82
N ASP A 190 -56.78 37.16 33.01
CA ASP A 190 -56.61 35.81 32.46
C ASP A 190 -55.48 35.73 31.43
N VAL A 191 -55.34 36.75 30.58
CA VAL A 191 -54.25 36.81 29.58
C VAL A 191 -52.90 37.00 30.28
N VAL A 192 -52.81 37.92 31.24
CA VAL A 192 -51.60 38.14 32.05
C VAL A 192 -51.27 36.90 32.86
N ASN A 193 -52.27 36.19 33.41
CA ASN A 193 -52.07 34.93 34.13
C ASN A 193 -51.56 33.83 33.20
N GLN A 194 -52.08 33.69 31.98
CA GLN A 194 -51.55 32.74 30.99
C GLN A 194 -50.10 33.05 30.61
N PHE A 195 -49.75 34.31 30.35
CA PHE A 195 -48.37 34.69 30.06
C PHE A 195 -47.45 34.48 31.26
N LYS A 196 -47.95 34.72 32.48
CA LYS A 196 -47.21 34.48 33.73
C LYS A 196 -46.95 32.98 33.93
N GLU A 197 -47.95 32.13 33.71
CA GLU A 197 -47.78 30.67 33.78
C GLU A 197 -46.81 30.14 32.73
N MET A 198 -46.86 30.67 31.51
CA MET A 198 -45.94 30.30 30.43
C MET A 198 -44.51 30.73 30.75
N ALA A 199 -44.31 31.95 31.25
CA ALA A 199 -43.00 32.45 31.66
C ALA A 199 -42.43 31.66 32.86
N LEU A 200 -43.27 31.28 33.82
CA LEU A 200 -42.86 30.43 34.94
C LEU A 200 -42.43 29.04 34.47
N ARG A 201 -43.16 28.40 33.54
CA ARG A 201 -42.74 27.12 32.95
C ARG A 201 -41.40 27.20 32.23
N GLU A 202 -41.18 28.26 31.44
CA GLU A 202 -39.89 28.45 30.77
C GLU A 202 -38.75 28.69 31.77
N LEU A 203 -39.02 29.42 32.85
CA LEU A 203 -38.05 29.63 33.92
C LEU A 203 -37.71 28.32 34.65
N ASP A 204 -38.71 27.48 34.94
CA ASP A 204 -38.53 26.17 35.55
C ASP A 204 -37.73 25.23 34.64
N GLN A 205 -38.03 25.19 33.34
CA GLN A 205 -37.26 24.42 32.35
C GLN A 205 -35.81 24.91 32.24
N TYR A 206 -35.60 26.22 32.29
CA TYR A 206 -34.25 26.80 32.29
C TYR A 206 -33.51 26.46 33.59
N HIS A 207 -34.18 26.51 34.74
CA HIS A 207 -33.61 26.08 36.02
C HIS A 207 -33.24 24.60 35.99
N GLU A 208 -34.11 23.72 35.48
CA GLU A 208 -33.81 22.29 35.28
C GLU A 208 -32.63 22.06 34.33
N SER A 209 -32.39 22.96 33.36
CA SER A 209 -31.24 22.88 32.46
C SER A 209 -29.93 23.39 33.10
N LEU A 210 -30.02 24.31 34.07
CA LEU A 210 -28.88 24.92 34.74
C LEU A 210 -28.47 24.21 36.03
N THR A 211 -29.40 23.60 36.74
CA THR A 211 -29.06 22.60 37.75
C THR A 211 -28.79 21.33 36.95
N PRO A 212 -27.53 20.95 36.69
CA PRO A 212 -27.27 19.63 36.15
C PRO A 212 -28.05 18.68 37.05
N LYS A 213 -28.97 17.90 36.46
CA LYS A 213 -29.56 16.74 37.15
C LYS A 213 -28.38 16.11 37.88
N PRO A 214 -28.38 16.00 39.22
CA PRO A 214 -27.27 15.38 39.92
C PRO A 214 -27.10 14.06 39.20
N GLU A 215 -26.02 13.95 38.43
CA GLU A 215 -25.63 12.71 37.81
C GLU A 215 -25.61 11.78 38.99
N ALA A 216 -26.61 10.90 39.07
CA ALA A 216 -26.71 9.91 40.11
C ALA A 216 -25.31 9.40 40.29
N GLU A 217 -24.75 9.58 41.49
CA GLU A 217 -23.35 9.36 41.83
C GLU A 217 -22.88 8.02 41.26
N HIS A 218 -22.52 8.03 39.99
CA HIS A 218 -21.64 7.09 39.38
C HIS A 218 -20.34 7.84 39.54
N PRO A 219 -19.61 7.61 40.66
CA PRO A 219 -18.21 7.98 40.66
C PRO A 219 -17.68 7.47 39.32
N LEU A 220 -17.06 8.37 38.56
CA LEU A 220 -16.23 8.03 37.41
C LEU A 220 -15.02 7.23 37.92
N SER A 221 -15.31 6.11 38.56
CA SER A 221 -14.47 4.95 38.65
C SER A 221 -14.48 4.41 37.24
N PHE A 222 -13.59 4.98 36.43
CA PHE A 222 -13.15 4.34 35.20
C PHE A 222 -12.58 2.93 35.50
N GLY A 223 -12.30 2.60 36.77
CA GLY A 223 -11.80 1.30 37.24
C GLY A 223 -12.58 0.07 36.76
N PRO A 224 -13.86 -0.13 37.13
CA PRO A 224 -14.62 -1.32 36.73
C PRO A 224 -14.90 -1.40 35.23
N VAL A 225 -15.13 -0.27 34.54
CA VAL A 225 -15.35 -0.27 33.10
C VAL A 225 -14.05 -0.57 32.34
N TYR A 226 -12.93 0.05 32.72
CA TYR A 226 -11.62 -0.27 32.14
C TYR A 226 -11.19 -1.69 32.48
N ARG A 227 -11.36 -2.16 33.72
CA ARG A 227 -11.07 -3.56 34.06
C ARG A 227 -11.93 -4.52 33.26
N ALA A 228 -13.22 -4.25 33.09
CA ALA A 228 -14.08 -5.09 32.26
C ALA A 228 -13.68 -5.05 30.77
N LEU A 229 -13.22 -3.90 30.28
CA LEU A 229 -12.71 -3.76 28.91
C LEU A 229 -11.38 -4.49 28.73
N GLU A 230 -10.48 -4.38 29.71
CA GLU A 230 -9.16 -4.99 29.75
C GLU A 230 -9.27 -6.51 29.92
N GLU A 231 -10.16 -7.00 30.79
CA GLU A 231 -10.53 -8.41 30.92
C GLU A 231 -11.11 -8.95 29.62
N LYS A 232 -12.00 -8.20 28.94
CA LYS A 232 -12.51 -8.59 27.62
C LYS A 232 -11.41 -8.62 26.56
N THR A 233 -10.50 -7.65 26.56
CA THR A 233 -9.41 -7.57 25.57
C THR A 233 -8.37 -8.67 25.82
N GLN A 234 -8.07 -8.97 27.08
CA GLN A 234 -7.23 -10.10 27.48
C GLN A 234 -7.89 -11.44 27.17
N ALA A 235 -9.22 -11.56 27.28
CA ALA A 235 -9.96 -12.78 26.94
C ALA A 235 -10.12 -13.01 25.42
N ILE A 236 -10.08 -11.96 24.60
CA ILE A 236 -10.13 -12.09 23.13
C ILE A 236 -8.91 -12.86 22.61
N LYS A 237 -7.72 -12.61 23.17
CA LYS A 237 -6.47 -13.24 22.69
C LYS A 237 -6.49 -14.78 22.76
N PRO A 238 -6.77 -15.42 23.92
CA PRO A 238 -6.87 -16.87 24.00
C PRO A 238 -8.07 -17.43 23.24
N ALA A 239 -9.20 -16.71 23.16
CA ALA A 239 -10.35 -17.14 22.37
C ALA A 239 -10.05 -17.12 20.86
N LEU A 240 -9.32 -16.10 20.39
CA LEU A 240 -8.81 -16.02 19.02
C LEU A 240 -7.79 -17.13 18.76
N ASP A 241 -6.86 -17.38 19.68
CA ASP A 241 -5.88 -18.48 19.56
C ASP A 241 -6.58 -19.86 19.55
N GLU A 242 -7.65 -20.04 20.34
CA GLU A 242 -8.45 -21.26 20.36
C GLU A 242 -9.25 -21.46 19.06
N GLU A 243 -9.94 -20.42 18.58
CA GLU A 243 -10.69 -20.46 17.32
C GLU A 243 -9.75 -20.59 16.10
N MET A 244 -8.62 -19.89 16.11
CA MET A 244 -7.57 -20.10 15.11
C MET A 244 -7.02 -21.52 15.20
N GLY A 245 -6.83 -22.09 16.39
CA GLY A 245 -6.41 -23.48 16.56
C GLY A 245 -7.42 -24.50 16.03
N LYS A 246 -8.73 -24.22 16.15
CA LYS A 246 -9.83 -25.06 15.63
C LYS A 246 -9.96 -24.96 14.11
N HIS A 247 -9.94 -23.75 13.57
CA HIS A 247 -10.20 -23.48 12.14
C HIS A 247 -8.95 -23.53 11.28
N PHE A 248 -7.79 -23.25 11.86
CA PHE A 248 -6.48 -23.38 11.26
C PHE A 248 -5.62 -24.30 12.12
N PRO A 249 -5.87 -25.63 12.10
CA PRO A 249 -5.00 -26.64 12.71
C PRO A 249 -3.69 -26.77 11.91
N LEU A 250 -3.11 -25.66 11.45
CA LEU A 250 -1.72 -25.53 11.07
C LEU A 250 -0.89 -25.59 12.35
N LYS A 251 -0.84 -26.77 12.97
CA LYS A 251 0.42 -27.22 13.55
C LYS A 251 1.37 -27.30 12.35
N LEU A 252 2.00 -26.17 11.97
CA LEU A 252 3.16 -26.12 11.11
C LEU A 252 4.22 -26.97 11.82
N LYS A 253 4.12 -28.30 11.66
CA LYS A 253 5.09 -29.28 12.15
C LYS A 253 6.35 -29.06 11.34
N GLY A 254 7.14 -28.08 11.78
CA GLY A 254 8.31 -27.56 11.09
C GLY A 254 7.92 -26.84 9.80
N LEU A 255 8.13 -25.52 9.77
CA LEU A 255 8.44 -24.89 8.49
C LEU A 255 9.53 -25.76 7.82
N PRO A 256 9.40 -26.08 6.52
CA PRO A 256 10.42 -26.87 5.84
C PRO A 256 11.77 -26.20 6.10
N PRO A 257 12.84 -26.98 6.40
CA PRO A 257 14.13 -26.39 6.74
C PRO A 257 14.55 -25.45 5.62
N LEU A 258 14.98 -24.25 6.04
CA LEU A 258 15.46 -23.20 5.15
C LEU A 258 16.41 -23.80 4.12
N PRO A 259 16.22 -23.51 2.83
CA PRO A 259 17.09 -24.03 1.80
C PRO A 259 18.54 -23.56 2.03
N SER A 260 19.49 -24.48 1.83
CA SER A 260 20.91 -24.12 1.93
C SER A 260 21.28 -23.14 0.81
N ALA A 261 22.27 -22.27 1.06
CA ALA A 261 22.78 -21.31 0.08
C ALA A 261 23.19 -21.99 -1.25
N SER A 262 23.77 -23.19 -1.18
CA SER A 262 24.12 -23.99 -2.35
C SER A 262 22.91 -24.36 -3.22
N LYS A 263 21.75 -24.68 -2.62
CA LYS A 263 20.52 -24.99 -3.37
C LYS A 263 19.94 -23.76 -4.05
N LYS A 264 19.99 -22.61 -3.38
CA LYS A 264 19.59 -21.33 -3.97
C LYS A 264 20.49 -20.96 -5.15
N ALA A 265 21.81 -21.05 -4.98
CA ALA A 265 22.77 -20.82 -6.05
C ALA A 265 22.56 -21.76 -7.25
N ALA A 266 22.27 -23.05 -6.99
CA ALA A 266 21.94 -24.02 -8.04
C ALA A 266 20.66 -23.63 -8.82
N ALA A 267 19.64 -23.08 -8.16
CA ALA A 267 18.43 -22.59 -8.82
C ALA A 267 18.74 -21.41 -9.76
N VAL A 268 19.52 -20.43 -9.30
CA VAL A 268 19.96 -19.29 -10.14
C VAL A 268 20.78 -19.78 -11.35
N GLN A 269 21.74 -20.67 -11.12
CA GLN A 269 22.56 -21.24 -12.20
C GLN A 269 21.74 -22.02 -13.22
N ALA A 270 20.72 -22.77 -12.78
CA ALA A 270 19.83 -23.48 -13.68
C ALA A 270 18.97 -22.53 -14.53
N ALA A 271 18.46 -21.45 -13.93
CA ALA A 271 17.75 -20.39 -14.66
C ALA A 271 18.65 -19.71 -15.70
N LEU A 272 19.89 -19.36 -15.33
CA LEU A 272 20.87 -18.76 -16.24
C LEU A 272 21.25 -19.71 -17.39
N ARG A 273 21.43 -21.01 -17.08
CA ARG A 273 21.70 -22.03 -18.10
C ARG A 273 20.56 -22.15 -19.11
N TRP A 274 19.31 -22.12 -18.65
CA TRP A 274 18.15 -22.06 -19.54
C TRP A 274 18.11 -20.75 -20.35
N LEU A 275 18.44 -19.62 -19.72
CA LEU A 275 18.49 -18.33 -20.42
C LEU A 275 19.49 -18.36 -21.57
N LEU A 276 20.68 -18.92 -21.36
CA LEU A 276 21.73 -19.03 -22.39
C LEU A 276 21.34 -20.02 -23.49
N VAL A 277 20.83 -21.19 -23.10
CA VAL A 277 20.43 -22.25 -24.02
C VAL A 277 19.01 -22.72 -23.67
N PRO A 278 17.96 -22.10 -24.24
CA PRO A 278 16.58 -22.46 -23.92
C PRO A 278 16.23 -23.80 -24.57
N SER A 279 16.37 -24.88 -23.80
CA SER A 279 16.01 -26.25 -24.18
C SER A 279 15.12 -26.88 -23.12
N ASP A 280 14.36 -27.90 -23.51
CA ASP A 280 13.48 -28.64 -22.58
C ASP A 280 14.29 -29.27 -21.44
N GLU A 281 15.50 -29.78 -21.72
CA GLU A 281 16.38 -30.38 -20.71
C GLU A 281 16.81 -29.32 -19.68
N ASN A 282 17.23 -28.14 -20.14
CA ASN A 282 17.59 -27.04 -19.24
C ASN A 282 16.38 -26.52 -18.46
N GLY A 283 15.19 -26.53 -19.07
CA GLY A 283 13.93 -26.18 -18.39
C GLY A 283 13.61 -27.17 -17.26
N GLN A 284 13.76 -28.48 -17.51
CA GLN A 284 13.56 -29.51 -16.49
C GLN A 284 14.58 -29.39 -15.35
N LEU A 285 15.85 -29.10 -15.65
CA LEU A 285 16.87 -28.83 -14.63
C LEU A 285 16.50 -27.62 -13.77
N ALA A 286 15.98 -26.54 -14.38
CA ALA A 286 15.50 -25.37 -13.65
C ALA A 286 14.34 -25.74 -12.70
N CYS A 287 13.37 -26.56 -13.15
CA CYS A 287 12.29 -27.06 -12.29
C CYS A 287 12.80 -27.87 -11.10
N GLN A 288 13.72 -28.81 -11.34
CA GLN A 288 14.31 -29.63 -10.27
C GLN A 288 15.07 -28.77 -9.25
N ALA A 289 15.84 -27.79 -9.73
CA ALA A 289 16.57 -26.87 -8.86
C ALA A 289 15.62 -25.96 -8.06
N ALA A 290 14.52 -25.52 -8.68
CA ALA A 290 13.48 -24.73 -8.02
C ALA A 290 12.80 -25.52 -6.88
N ILE A 291 12.41 -26.77 -7.14
CA ILE A 291 11.87 -27.70 -6.13
C ILE A 291 12.87 -27.91 -5.00
N ALA A 292 14.15 -28.11 -5.32
CA ALA A 292 15.20 -28.32 -4.33
C ALA A 292 15.43 -27.07 -3.45
N ALA A 293 15.36 -25.88 -4.03
CA ALA A 293 15.42 -24.60 -3.33
C ALA A 293 14.16 -24.31 -2.50
N LYS A 294 13.03 -24.97 -2.77
CA LYS A 294 11.73 -24.90 -2.07
C LYS A 294 11.03 -23.54 -2.11
N SER A 295 11.71 -22.46 -1.79
CA SER A 295 11.17 -21.10 -1.67
C SER A 295 12.25 -20.04 -1.91
N GLY A 296 11.82 -18.78 -1.99
CA GLY A 296 12.67 -17.62 -2.21
C GLY A 296 12.74 -17.19 -3.68
N PRO A 297 13.26 -15.99 -3.94
CA PRO A 297 13.28 -15.39 -5.27
C PRO A 297 14.08 -16.26 -6.25
N GLU A 298 15.13 -16.94 -5.78
CA GLU A 298 15.94 -17.84 -6.62
C GLU A 298 15.16 -19.05 -7.11
N SER A 299 14.29 -19.60 -6.26
CA SER A 299 13.39 -20.71 -6.63
C SER A 299 12.35 -20.23 -7.65
N MET A 300 11.75 -19.06 -7.43
CA MET A 300 10.76 -18.50 -8.36
C MET A 300 11.36 -18.13 -9.71
N LEU A 301 12.59 -17.62 -9.74
CA LEU A 301 13.32 -17.37 -10.99
C LEU A 301 13.52 -18.65 -11.80
N ALA A 302 13.89 -19.74 -11.12
CA ALA A 302 14.06 -21.05 -11.78
C ALA A 302 12.73 -21.65 -12.26
N TYR A 303 11.62 -21.47 -11.53
CA TYR A 303 10.28 -21.81 -12.03
C TYR A 303 9.88 -20.95 -13.22
N ALA A 304 10.17 -19.65 -13.22
CA ALA A 304 9.90 -18.76 -14.35
C ALA A 304 10.64 -19.24 -15.61
N ALA A 305 11.91 -19.63 -15.49
CA ALA A 305 12.68 -20.23 -16.59
C ALA A 305 12.07 -21.55 -17.08
N PHE A 306 11.66 -22.43 -16.16
CA PHE A 306 10.97 -23.67 -16.51
C PHE A 306 9.67 -23.41 -17.28
N TRP A 307 8.79 -22.56 -16.75
CA TRP A 307 7.50 -22.24 -17.39
C TRP A 307 7.67 -21.47 -18.70
N SER A 308 8.77 -20.76 -18.88
CA SER A 308 9.12 -20.12 -20.15
C SER A 308 9.46 -21.11 -21.26
N SER A 309 9.67 -22.39 -20.93
CA SER A 309 9.77 -23.46 -21.91
C SER A 309 8.39 -23.70 -22.52
N THR A 310 8.30 -23.81 -23.85
CA THR A 310 7.01 -23.85 -24.55
C THR A 310 6.17 -25.10 -24.24
N ASN A 311 6.81 -26.17 -23.78
CA ASN A 311 6.22 -27.49 -23.65
C ASN A 311 6.54 -28.15 -22.31
N LEU A 312 5.51 -28.58 -21.58
CA LEU A 312 5.62 -29.44 -20.41
C LEU A 312 5.55 -30.90 -20.87
N LYS A 313 6.66 -31.63 -20.71
CA LYS A 313 6.68 -33.09 -20.89
C LYS A 313 6.08 -33.74 -19.64
N THR A 314 4.95 -34.39 -19.79
CA THR A 314 4.32 -35.25 -18.78
C THR A 314 4.53 -36.72 -19.15
N GLU A 315 4.26 -37.64 -18.23
CA GLU A 315 4.27 -39.09 -18.53
C GLU A 315 3.27 -39.45 -19.64
N THR A 316 2.21 -38.65 -19.79
CA THR A 316 1.11 -38.87 -20.74
C THR A 316 1.29 -38.15 -22.08
N GLY A 317 2.29 -37.27 -22.24
CA GLY A 317 2.52 -36.56 -23.49
C GLY A 317 3.17 -35.19 -23.33
N ILE A 318 2.95 -34.33 -24.32
CA ILE A 318 3.43 -32.95 -24.34
C ILE A 318 2.23 -32.03 -24.20
N ALA A 319 2.18 -31.26 -23.12
CA ALA A 319 1.17 -30.23 -22.91
C ALA A 319 1.81 -28.84 -23.12
N PRO A 320 1.14 -27.90 -23.82
CA PRO A 320 1.64 -26.54 -23.91
C PRO A 320 1.63 -25.89 -22.52
N THR A 321 2.67 -25.13 -22.20
CA THR A 321 2.71 -24.40 -20.94
C THR A 321 1.65 -23.29 -20.96
N ASN A 322 0.92 -23.12 -19.85
CA ASN A 322 -0.03 -22.02 -19.73
C ASN A 322 0.72 -20.68 -19.87
N PRO A 323 0.34 -19.81 -20.84
CA PRO A 323 1.05 -18.56 -21.12
C PRO A 323 1.05 -17.54 -19.96
N ALA A 324 0.21 -17.72 -18.94
CA ALA A 324 0.20 -16.91 -17.73
C ALA A 324 1.28 -17.31 -16.69
N LEU A 325 1.81 -18.54 -16.75
CA LEU A 325 2.76 -19.02 -15.75
C LEU A 325 4.11 -18.28 -15.75
N PRO A 326 4.77 -18.02 -16.90
CA PRO A 326 6.05 -17.30 -16.89
C PRO A 326 5.94 -15.89 -16.29
N PRO A 327 4.97 -15.03 -16.70
CA PRO A 327 4.75 -13.73 -16.06
C PRO A 327 4.54 -13.82 -14.55
N ILE A 328 3.74 -14.79 -14.08
CA ILE A 328 3.52 -15.01 -12.65
C ILE A 328 4.83 -15.35 -11.95
N GLY A 329 5.65 -16.23 -12.52
CA GLY A 329 6.97 -16.57 -11.96
C GLY A 329 7.90 -15.35 -11.85
N ILE A 330 7.91 -14.50 -12.89
CA ILE A 330 8.69 -13.25 -12.91
C ILE A 330 8.18 -12.28 -11.85
N SER A 331 6.89 -11.94 -11.86
CA SER A 331 6.27 -11.02 -10.90
C SER A 331 6.49 -11.48 -9.45
N LYS A 332 6.30 -12.77 -9.16
CA LYS A 332 6.55 -13.32 -7.82
C LYS A 332 8.02 -13.30 -7.41
N THR A 333 8.93 -13.45 -8.36
CA THR A 333 10.38 -13.26 -8.11
C THR A 333 10.64 -11.81 -7.70
N LEU A 334 10.16 -10.85 -8.48
CA LEU A 334 10.36 -9.41 -8.22
C LEU A 334 9.73 -8.96 -6.90
N LEU A 335 8.53 -9.43 -6.59
CA LEU A 335 7.88 -9.16 -5.30
C LEU A 335 8.70 -9.69 -4.13
N GLN A 336 9.21 -10.93 -4.23
CA GLN A 336 10.04 -11.51 -3.18
C GLN A 336 11.37 -10.77 -3.02
N LEU A 337 11.93 -10.23 -4.11
CA LEU A 337 13.12 -9.38 -4.07
C LEU A 337 12.85 -8.01 -3.44
N ALA A 338 11.71 -7.40 -3.76
CA ALA A 338 11.31 -6.13 -3.15
C ALA A 338 11.11 -6.26 -1.63
N LEU A 339 10.60 -7.41 -1.17
CA LEU A 339 10.38 -7.72 0.24
C LEU A 339 11.62 -8.28 0.96
N GLN A 340 12.71 -8.56 0.24
CA GLN A 340 13.90 -9.15 0.82
C GLN A 340 14.57 -8.18 1.80
N GLU A 341 15.04 -8.68 2.93
CA GLU A 341 15.62 -7.86 4.00
C GLU A 341 17.08 -7.49 3.73
N GLY A 342 17.51 -6.33 4.23
CA GLY A 342 18.87 -5.78 4.03
C GLY A 342 18.95 -4.88 2.80
N GLY A 343 20.11 -4.28 2.55
CA GLY A 343 20.30 -3.31 1.46
C GLY A 343 19.93 -1.90 1.88
N GLU A 344 20.37 -0.90 1.09
CA GLU A 344 20.03 0.50 1.32
C GLU A 344 18.71 0.89 0.66
N MET A 345 18.29 0.16 -0.38
CA MET A 345 17.05 0.46 -1.10
C MET A 345 15.82 -0.05 -0.33
N ASP A 346 14.83 0.83 -0.16
CA ASP A 346 13.51 0.47 0.33
C ASP A 346 12.65 -0.21 -0.76
N TYR A 347 11.42 -0.57 -0.40
CA TYR A 347 10.49 -1.27 -1.29
C TYR A 347 10.18 -0.48 -2.57
N ASP A 348 9.87 0.81 -2.43
CA ASP A 348 9.48 1.67 -3.55
C ASP A 348 10.66 1.97 -4.48
N GLU A 349 11.86 2.18 -3.91
CA GLU A 349 13.10 2.34 -4.66
C GLU A 349 13.42 1.09 -5.48
N ARG A 350 13.30 -0.09 -4.88
CA ARG A 350 13.52 -1.35 -5.62
C ARG A 350 12.60 -1.49 -6.80
N TYR A 351 11.30 -1.25 -6.62
CA TYR A 351 10.34 -1.33 -7.73
C TYR A 351 10.65 -0.32 -8.84
N ARG A 352 11.10 0.88 -8.49
CA ARG A 352 11.53 1.88 -9.48
C ARG A 352 12.72 1.37 -10.29
N ARG A 353 13.74 0.85 -9.60
CA ARG A 353 14.92 0.25 -10.26
C ARG A 353 14.57 -0.98 -11.09
N PHE A 354 13.65 -1.82 -10.62
CA PHE A 354 13.16 -2.96 -11.38
C PHE A 354 12.49 -2.49 -12.66
N LEU A 355 11.66 -1.45 -12.59
CA LEU A 355 10.98 -0.89 -13.75
C LEU A 355 11.97 -0.30 -14.77
N GLU A 356 12.96 0.48 -14.30
CA GLU A 356 14.05 1.02 -15.13
C GLU A 356 14.77 -0.11 -15.89
N LEU A 357 15.26 -1.13 -15.17
CA LEU A 357 15.93 -2.29 -15.76
C LEU A 357 15.01 -3.08 -16.71
N GLY A 358 13.73 -3.17 -16.40
CA GLY A 358 12.75 -3.86 -17.23
C GLY A 358 12.55 -3.16 -18.57
N ILE A 359 12.51 -1.82 -18.56
CA ILE A 359 12.43 -1.01 -19.78
C ILE A 359 13.73 -1.16 -20.59
N GLU A 360 14.90 -1.12 -19.95
CA GLU A 360 16.19 -1.37 -20.62
C GLU A 360 16.27 -2.78 -21.24
N CYS A 361 15.64 -3.78 -20.62
CA CYS A 361 15.56 -5.12 -21.20
C CYS A 361 14.55 -5.16 -22.36
N ALA A 362 13.43 -4.45 -22.23
CA ALA A 362 12.37 -4.40 -23.22
C ALA A 362 12.79 -3.70 -24.51
N ASP A 363 13.58 -2.63 -24.43
CA ASP A 363 14.07 -1.89 -25.61
C ASP A 363 15.34 -2.50 -26.24
N GLY A 364 15.92 -3.50 -25.57
CA GLY A 364 17.13 -4.18 -25.99
C GLY A 364 18.42 -3.43 -25.68
N THR A 365 18.37 -2.38 -24.87
CA THR A 365 19.58 -1.66 -24.46
C THR A 365 20.41 -2.45 -23.46
N CYS A 366 19.78 -3.30 -22.65
CA CYS A 366 20.43 -4.22 -21.71
C CYS A 366 20.20 -5.68 -22.10
N THR A 367 21.19 -6.30 -22.75
CA THR A 367 21.17 -7.71 -23.17
C THR A 367 22.23 -8.52 -22.42
N TRP A 368 22.47 -9.77 -22.82
CA TRP A 368 23.47 -10.65 -22.21
C TRP A 368 24.48 -11.19 -23.23
N ASP A 369 25.70 -11.45 -22.79
CA ASP A 369 26.76 -12.10 -23.58
C ASP A 369 26.69 -13.64 -23.55
N GLU A 370 27.69 -14.31 -24.15
CA GLU A 370 27.80 -15.78 -24.17
C GLU A 370 27.99 -16.43 -22.78
N HIS A 371 28.30 -15.62 -21.77
CA HIS A 371 28.51 -16.03 -20.38
C HIS A 371 27.37 -15.58 -19.45
N GLY A 372 26.36 -14.88 -19.98
CA GLY A 372 25.24 -14.36 -19.21
C GLY A 372 25.56 -13.09 -18.43
N GLN A 373 26.60 -12.36 -18.84
CA GLN A 373 26.95 -11.06 -18.28
C GLN A 373 26.17 -9.95 -18.98
N PRO A 374 25.75 -8.88 -18.26
CA PRO A 374 25.02 -7.79 -18.85
C PRO A 374 25.85 -7.00 -19.86
N VAL A 375 25.30 -6.80 -21.05
CA VAL A 375 25.85 -5.94 -22.10
C VAL A 375 24.89 -4.77 -22.29
N ARG A 376 25.35 -3.57 -21.92
CA ARG A 376 24.59 -2.33 -22.09
C ARG A 376 25.07 -1.58 -23.32
N THR A 377 24.15 -1.22 -24.20
CA THR A 377 24.41 -0.34 -25.33
C THR A 377 24.10 1.08 -24.92
N ASP A 378 25.09 1.97 -25.01
CA ASP A 378 24.88 3.39 -24.74
C ASP A 378 24.15 4.00 -25.94
N PRO A 379 22.90 4.49 -25.79
CA PRO A 379 22.16 5.09 -26.88
C PRO A 379 22.80 6.39 -27.39
N THR A 380 23.71 6.99 -26.61
CA THR A 380 24.40 8.23 -26.96
C THR A 380 25.75 8.01 -27.65
N ALA A 381 26.25 6.77 -27.68
CA ALA A 381 27.50 6.48 -28.36
C ALA A 381 27.33 6.67 -29.88
N PRO A 382 28.10 7.56 -30.53
CA PRO A 382 27.97 7.80 -31.96
C PRO A 382 28.25 6.51 -32.74
N ALA A 383 27.33 6.14 -33.62
CA ALA A 383 27.38 4.92 -34.44
C ALA A 383 28.65 4.77 -35.31
N SER A 384 29.49 5.81 -35.36
CA SER A 384 30.69 5.88 -36.20
C SER A 384 31.91 5.10 -35.71
N ASN A 385 31.91 4.57 -34.47
CA ASN A 385 33.02 3.78 -33.93
C ASN A 385 32.73 2.28 -33.76
N ALA A 386 31.53 1.82 -34.15
CA ALA A 386 31.31 0.39 -34.31
C ALA A 386 32.11 -0.07 -35.54
N ALA A 387 33.36 -0.46 -35.32
CA ALA A 387 34.15 -1.19 -36.30
C ALA A 387 33.24 -2.29 -36.88
N PRO A 388 33.20 -2.49 -38.21
CA PRO A 388 32.34 -3.49 -38.82
C PRO A 388 32.62 -4.80 -38.10
N ALA A 389 31.64 -5.26 -37.31
CA ALA A 389 31.75 -6.52 -36.62
C ALA A 389 31.95 -7.55 -37.73
N ASP A 390 33.13 -8.17 -37.72
CA ASP A 390 33.51 -9.17 -38.71
C ASP A 390 32.55 -10.36 -38.54
N ASP A 391 31.47 -10.36 -39.33
CA ASP A 391 30.40 -11.38 -39.34
C ASP A 391 30.96 -12.80 -39.53
N SER A 392 32.23 -12.93 -39.96
CA SER A 392 32.94 -14.21 -40.06
C SER A 392 33.22 -14.87 -38.70
N VAL A 393 33.35 -14.10 -37.61
CA VAL A 393 33.65 -14.65 -36.27
C VAL A 393 32.42 -15.33 -35.65
N PHE A 394 31.22 -14.85 -35.96
CA PHE A 394 29.97 -15.44 -35.46
C PHE A 394 29.57 -16.71 -36.23
N HIS A 395 29.85 -16.79 -37.53
CA HIS A 395 29.58 -18.00 -38.31
C HIS A 395 30.48 -19.19 -37.94
N ALA A 396 31.71 -18.96 -37.44
CA ALA A 396 32.63 -20.02 -37.06
C ALA A 396 32.35 -20.64 -35.67
N ARG A 397 31.65 -19.92 -34.78
CA ARG A 397 31.45 -20.33 -33.37
C ARG A 397 30.15 -21.09 -33.08
N SER A 398 29.22 -21.13 -34.02
CA SER A 398 27.89 -21.71 -33.77
C SER A 398 27.84 -23.24 -33.75
N GLY A 399 28.90 -23.96 -34.11
CA GLY A 399 29.00 -25.43 -33.95
C GLY A 399 27.96 -26.29 -34.68
N PHE A 400 26.95 -25.68 -35.31
CA PHE A 400 25.91 -26.33 -36.10
C PHE A 400 26.26 -26.24 -37.58
N GLY A 401 27.29 -27.00 -37.97
CA GLY A 401 27.74 -27.09 -39.35
C GLY A 401 28.63 -28.29 -39.56
N ARG A 402 28.06 -29.50 -39.52
CA ARG A 402 28.69 -30.69 -40.11
C ARG A 402 27.66 -31.62 -40.76
N HIS A 403 27.88 -31.79 -42.07
CA HIS A 403 27.53 -32.90 -42.96
C HIS A 403 26.06 -33.09 -43.39
N ALA A 404 25.77 -32.61 -44.60
CA ALA A 404 25.44 -33.53 -45.69
C ALA A 404 26.67 -33.63 -46.62
#